data_AF-A0A3B9IRJ8-F1
#
_entry.id   AF-A0A3B9IRJ8-F1
#
_cell.length_a   1.000
_cell.length_b   1.000
_cell.length_c   1.000
_cell.angle_alpha   90.00
_cell.angle_beta   90.00
_cell.angle_gamma   90.00
#
_symmetry.space_group_name_H-M   'P 1'
#
loop_
_entity.id
_entity.type
_entity.pdbx_description
1 polymer ?
#
loop_
_entity_poly.entity_id
_entity_poly.type
_entity_poly.pdbx_seq_one_letter_code
_entity_poly.pdbx_strand_id
1 'polypeptide(L)' 'RHIHIRVQAPGGPVLTTQLYFTDEPGNDRDRIFRPDLVMAQAADGGYGFDFVVAK' A
#
# COMPACT_ATOMS: atom_id res chain seq x y z
N ARG A 1 11.17 0.42 1.57
CA ARG A 1 10.87 -0.17 0.24
C ARG A 1 9.39 0.02 -0.04
N HIS A 2 8.97 0.23 -1.29
CA HIS A 2 7.55 0.38 -1.62
C HIS A 2 7.23 -0.21 -2.99
N ILE A 3 5.95 -0.44 -3.25
CA ILE A 3 5.41 -0.77 -4.58
C ILE A 3 4.40 0.30 -5.00
N HIS A 4 4.43 0.68 -6.27
CA HIS A 4 3.42 1.56 -6.86
C HIS A 4 2.26 0.73 -7.39
N ILE A 5 1.03 1.18 -7.15
CA ILE A 5 -0.16 0.46 -7.59
C ILE A 5 -1.24 1.44 -8.07
N ARG A 6 -2.00 0.98 -9.05
CA ARG A 6 -3.23 1.63 -9.49
C ARG A 6 -4.39 0.67 -9.29
N VAL A 7 -5.43 1.13 -8.60
CA VAL A 7 -6.65 0.36 -8.33
C VAL A 7 -7.82 1.15 -8.89
N GLN A 8 -8.70 0.47 -9.61
CA GLN A 8 -9.89 1.08 -10.20
C GLN A 8 -11.09 0.17 -9.98
N ALA A 9 -12.11 0.66 -9.27
CA ALA A 9 -13.41 0.00 -9.23
C ALA A 9 -14.04 0.06 -10.64
N PRO A 10 -14.86 -0.92 -11.06
CA PRO A 10 -15.50 -0.89 -12.37
C PRO A 10 -16.25 0.42 -12.63
N GLY A 11 -15.80 1.19 -13.63
CA GLY A 11 -16.38 2.49 -13.99
C GLY A 11 -16.00 3.68 -13.09
N GLY A 12 -15.27 3.46 -12.00
CA GLY A 12 -14.87 4.49 -11.04
C GLY A 12 -13.56 5.21 -11.40
N PRO A 13 -13.16 6.23 -10.61
CA PRO A 13 -11.87 6.89 -10.78
C PRO A 13 -10.70 5.96 -10.43
N VAL A 14 -9.52 6.24 -11.00
CA VAL A 14 -8.30 5.48 -10.71
C VAL A 14 -7.65 6.01 -9.43
N LEU A 15 -7.52 5.16 -8.41
CA LEU A 15 -6.66 5.42 -7.26
C LEU A 15 -5.21 5.09 -7.63
N THR A 16 -4.35 6.09 -7.67
CA THR A 16 -2.89 5.90 -7.78
C THR A 16 -2.27 6.11 -6.42
N THR A 17 -1.59 5.10 -5.89
CA THR A 17 -0.95 5.15 -4.57
C THR A 17 0.30 4.27 -4.54
N GLN A 18 0.93 4.19 -3.38
CA GLN A 18 2.04 3.30 -3.08
C GLN A 18 1.78 2.55 -1.78
N LEU A 19 2.28 1.32 -1.69
CA LEU A 19 2.23 0.50 -0.48
C LEU A 19 3.64 0.29 0.08
N TYR A 20 3.75 0.26 1.39
CA TYR A 20 5.00 0.10 2.13
C TYR A 20 5.06 -1.28 2.77
N PHE A 21 6.26 -1.82 2.92
CA PHE A 21 6.46 -3.05 3.67
C PHE A 21 6.60 -2.72 5.16
N THR A 22 6.05 -3.58 6.03
CA THR A 22 6.22 -3.47 7.49
C THR A 22 7.70 -3.55 7.87
N ASP A 23 8.06 -2.83 8.94
CA ASP A 23 9.40 -2.86 9.57
C ASP A 23 10.58 -2.50 8.65
N GLU A 24 10.32 -1.82 7.53
CA GLU A 24 11.38 -1.35 6.64
C GLU A 24 12.02 -0.07 7.17
N PRO A 25 13.35 -0.06 7.47
CA PRO A 25 14.03 1.14 7.97
C PRO A 25 13.99 2.34 7.00
N GLY A 26 13.74 2.07 5.72
CA GLY A 26 13.59 3.10 4.69
C GLY A 26 12.31 3.93 4.83
N ASN A 27 11.30 3.47 5.58
CA ASN A 27 10.01 4.16 5.73
C ASN A 27 10.20 5.53 6.41
N ASP A 28 11.00 5.60 7.47
CA ASP A 28 11.26 6.86 8.22
C ASP A 28 12.00 7.93 7.40
N ARG A 29 12.65 7.52 6.30
CA ARG A 29 13.40 8.41 5.41
C ARG A 29 12.59 8.84 4.19
N ASP A 30 11.47 8.18 3.93
CA ASP A 30 10.61 8.46 2.78
C ASP A 30 9.61 9.57 3.13
N ARG A 31 9.76 10.73 2.47
CA ARG A 31 8.97 11.94 2.75
C ARG A 31 7.47 11.79 2.48
N ILE A 32 7.07 10.80 1.68
CA ILE A 32 5.65 10.55 1.38
C ILE A 32 5.12 9.29 2.08
N PHE A 33 5.90 8.75 3.04
CA PHE A 33 5.46 7.65 3.89
C PHE A 33 4.16 7.99 4.60
N ARG A 34 3.22 7.05 4.53
CA ARG A 34 2.02 7.09 5.34
C ARG A 34 1.75 5.72 5.98
N PRO A 35 1.54 5.66 7.31
CA PRO A 35 1.32 4.39 8.03
C PRO A 35 0.09 3.61 7.56
N ASP A 36 -0.93 4.29 7.05
CA ASP A 36 -2.16 3.69 6.50
C ASP A 36 -1.93 2.88 5.22
N LEU A 37 -0.73 2.96 4.64
CA LEU A 37 -0.35 2.27 3.41
C LEU A 37 0.66 1.12 3.65
N VAL A 38 0.87 0.72 4.91
CA VAL A 38 1.75 -0.40 5.28
C VAL A 38 1.03 -1.72 5.10
N MET A 39 1.62 -2.64 4.33
CA MET A 39 1.14 -4.01 4.16
C MET A 39 1.45 -4.86 5.39
N ALA A 40 0.50 -5.68 5.80
CA ALA A 40 0.69 -6.66 6.86
C ALA A 40 1.44 -7.88 6.33
N GLN A 41 2.44 -8.37 7.06
CA GLN A 41 3.09 -9.63 6.73
C GLN A 41 2.18 -10.81 7.15
N ALA A 42 1.94 -11.73 6.22
CA ALA A 42 1.12 -12.91 6.44
C ALA A 42 1.97 -14.10 6.95
N ALA A 43 1.30 -15.07 7.59
CA ALA A 43 1.97 -16.22 8.22
C ALA A 43 2.68 -17.14 7.20
N ASP A 44 2.28 -17.11 5.94
CA ASP A 44 2.90 -17.85 4.83
C ASP A 44 4.13 -17.14 4.24
N GLY A 45 4.54 -16.01 4.81
CA GLY A 45 5.63 -15.17 4.31
C GLY A 45 5.22 -14.18 3.23
N GLY A 46 3.94 -14.14 2.84
CA GLY A 46 3.37 -13.14 1.95
C GLY A 46 3.09 -11.79 2.61
N TYR A 47 2.52 -10.86 1.84
CA TYR A 47 2.04 -9.57 2.32
C TYR A 47 0.61 -9.33 1.86
N GLY A 48 -0.21 -8.74 2.72
CA GLY A 48 -1.61 -8.40 2.45
C GLY A 48 -1.92 -6.92 2.70
N PHE A 49 -2.86 -6.39 1.93
CA PHE A 49 -3.38 -5.03 2.08
C PHE A 49 -4.79 -4.93 1.50
N ASP A 50 -5.71 -4.35 2.26
CA ASP A 50 -7.10 -4.17 1.85
C ASP A 50 -7.34 -2.75 1.32
N PHE A 51 -7.89 -2.65 0.11
CA PHE A 51 -8.26 -1.36 -0.48
C PHE A 51 -9.72 -1.02 -0.19
N VAL A 52 -9.94 0.20 0.28
CA VAL A 52 -11.26 0.82 0.29
C VAL A 52 -11.28 1.86 -0.82
N VAL A 53 -12.17 1.69 -1.80
CA VAL A 53 -12.30 2.57 -2.97
C VAL A 53 -13.70 3.16 -3.06
N ALA A 54 -13.79 4.39 -3.55
CA ALA A 54 -15.06 5.02 -3.89
C ALA A 54 -15.69 4.29 -5.10
N LYS A 55 -17.03 4.24 -5.12
CA LYS A 55 -17.79 3.77 -6.28
C LYS A 55 -17.91 4.87 -7.32
#